data_AF-A0A7X9Q618-F1
#
_entry.id   AF-A0A7X9Q618-F1
#
_cell.length_a   1.000
_cell.length_b   1.000
_cell.length_c   1.000
_cell.angle_alpha   90.00
_cell.angle_beta   90.00
_cell.angle_gamma   90.00
#
_symmetry.space_group_name_H-M   'P 1'
#
loop_
_entity.id
_entity.type
_entity.pdbx_description
1 polymer ?
#
loop_
_entity_poly.entity_id
_entity_poly.type
_entity_poly.pdbx_seq_one_letter_code
_entity_poly.pdbx_strand_id
1 'polypeptide(L)'
;MNLILPFKTIVFIVFLTIFSFTLFAQPVRYVKPVATGFADGSSWANASADLQAMINISPAGGEVWVAAGTYKPTYHPVTGAINPIDRNNTFVLLPNVNVYGGFAGTETLLSQRNYAANATILSADIGTVGLTTDNCYHILLSLPGMQPRLLDGFYIQEAYSNGPSFSLVGSTIFGGSGAGAYFINTQLTLANCVFRGNRSFVNGGAICSHSSNISLFNCVLSGNRTAYAGSAIHLSNGEADIINCTIAGNLNDNADFAAITASGAAPSNFRLVNSIVYHNKPNFQALGVEGKNSILEILTGITGSNLISSNPAFINPVIPAAINSPNLLGDYRLSNCSPAFNFGDQLEIPAGFTKDLDYNNRVMYGGVDAGAYEIQVAPYNSSIVPGAGGIVYVNKATAISGNGSNWASAVKELADALVAAKYNTAISQIWVAAGTYMPLYSKANINCINNTDRENTFELVNNVKIYGGFAGTETLLNQRNITANPTILSGDIGDAGNNTDNCFHVVVGAGNVGLAELNGFTITKGNAVPFSPQFINGFAIKAEE
;
A
#
# COMPACT_ATOMS: atom_id res chain seq x y z
N MET A 1 90.45 25.34 -4.64
CA MET A 1 90.26 26.58 -5.40
C MET A 1 88.82 27.01 -5.20
N ASN A 2 88.63 28.18 -4.58
CA ASN A 2 87.31 28.72 -4.23
C ASN A 2 86.45 29.01 -5.47
N LEU A 3 85.14 29.09 -5.22
CA LEU A 3 84.13 30.05 -5.71
C LEU A 3 82.91 29.48 -6.49
N ILE A 4 81.74 29.80 -5.90
CA ILE A 4 80.47 30.27 -6.50
C ILE A 4 79.39 29.21 -6.82
N LEU A 5 78.36 29.23 -5.97
CA LEU A 5 76.95 28.86 -6.27
C LEU A 5 76.34 29.86 -7.26
N PRO A 6 75.33 29.46 -8.07
CA PRO A 6 73.98 29.86 -7.63
C PRO A 6 72.86 28.84 -7.91
N PHE A 7 71.90 28.85 -6.98
CA PHE A 7 70.48 28.55 -7.07
C PHE A 7 69.91 28.17 -8.46
N LYS A 8 69.30 26.98 -8.55
CA LYS A 8 68.16 26.70 -9.44
C LYS A 8 67.08 25.88 -8.72
N THR A 9 65.96 26.57 -8.54
CA THR A 9 64.56 26.17 -8.32
C THR A 9 64.26 24.65 -8.35
N ILE A 10 63.79 24.12 -7.21
CA ILE A 10 63.07 22.84 -7.15
C ILE A 10 61.67 23.07 -7.72
N VAL A 11 61.39 22.53 -8.90
CA VAL A 11 60.04 22.40 -9.43
C VAL A 11 59.50 21.05 -8.98
N PHE A 12 58.60 21.05 -8.00
CA PHE A 12 57.83 19.87 -7.62
C PHE A 12 56.70 19.71 -8.64
N ILE A 13 56.86 18.81 -9.62
CA ILE A 13 55.77 18.42 -10.51
C ILE A 13 54.86 17.49 -9.71
N VAL A 14 53.79 18.04 -9.13
CA VAL A 14 52.65 17.24 -8.68
C VAL A 14 51.91 16.80 -9.94
N PHE A 15 52.05 15.53 -10.31
CA PHE A 15 51.16 14.90 -11.28
C PHE A 15 49.77 14.81 -10.62
N LEU A 16 48.92 15.80 -10.87
CA LEU A 16 47.50 15.70 -10.55
C LEU A 16 46.88 14.73 -11.56
N THR A 17 46.93 13.43 -11.29
CA THR A 17 46.10 12.45 -11.98
C THR A 17 44.65 12.75 -11.62
N ILE A 18 43.99 13.55 -12.46
CA ILE A 18 42.54 13.63 -12.50
C ILE A 18 42.10 12.22 -12.94
N PHE A 19 41.77 11.37 -11.96
CA PHE A 19 40.93 10.20 -12.23
C PHE A 19 39.57 10.77 -12.65
N SER A 20 39.40 10.94 -13.96
CA SER A 20 38.07 11.05 -14.54
C SER A 20 37.39 9.71 -14.27
N PHE A 21 36.67 9.61 -13.17
CA PHE A 21 35.62 8.60 -13.07
C PHE A 21 34.61 8.96 -14.15
N THR A 22 34.75 8.35 -15.33
CA THR A 22 33.60 8.20 -16.21
C THR A 22 32.62 7.36 -15.43
N LEU A 23 31.64 8.02 -14.79
CA LEU A 23 30.37 7.41 -14.47
C LEU A 23 29.83 6.86 -15.80
N PHE A 24 30.10 5.59 -16.08
CA PHE A 24 29.37 4.90 -17.12
C PHE A 24 27.92 4.93 -16.66
N ALA A 25 27.07 5.62 -17.43
CA ALA A 25 25.64 5.46 -17.30
C ALA A 25 25.35 3.96 -17.28
N GLN A 26 24.60 3.48 -16.28
CA GLN A 26 24.23 2.07 -16.22
C GLN A 26 23.51 1.73 -17.54
N PRO A 27 23.96 0.70 -18.29
CA PRO A 27 23.40 0.44 -19.60
C PRO A 27 21.95 0.01 -19.44
N VAL A 28 21.05 0.87 -19.93
CA VAL A 28 19.62 0.59 -20.03
C VAL A 28 19.38 -0.26 -21.28
N ARG A 29 18.60 -1.33 -21.13
CA ARG A 29 18.09 -2.14 -22.24
C ARG A 29 16.62 -1.86 -22.46
N TYR A 30 16.23 -1.73 -23.72
CA TYR A 30 14.87 -1.33 -24.10
C TYR A 30 14.12 -2.47 -24.78
N VAL A 31 12.90 -2.73 -24.30
CA VAL A 31 12.07 -3.86 -24.74
C VAL A 31 10.68 -3.37 -25.16
N LYS A 32 10.20 -3.82 -26.32
CA LYS A 32 8.84 -3.55 -26.84
C LYS A 32 8.15 -4.88 -27.20
N PRO A 33 6.81 -4.94 -27.29
CA PRO A 33 6.13 -6.18 -27.68
C PRO A 33 6.48 -6.62 -29.11
N VAL A 34 6.86 -5.65 -29.95
CA VAL A 34 7.36 -5.86 -31.31
C VAL A 34 8.71 -5.17 -31.43
N ALA A 35 9.68 -5.88 -32.00
CA ALA A 35 11.02 -5.37 -32.19
C ALA A 35 11.02 -4.16 -33.13
N THR A 36 11.94 -3.23 -32.89
CA THR A 36 12.13 -2.01 -33.71
C THR A 36 13.60 -1.85 -34.07
N GLY A 37 13.88 -1.22 -35.22
CA GLY A 37 15.25 -0.94 -35.66
C GLY A 37 16.12 -2.21 -35.73
N PHE A 38 17.30 -2.15 -35.10
CA PHE A 38 18.22 -3.29 -35.03
C PHE A 38 17.81 -4.38 -34.02
N ALA A 39 16.78 -4.15 -33.20
CA ALA A 39 16.31 -5.06 -32.16
C ALA A 39 17.38 -5.46 -31.12
N ASP A 40 18.42 -4.64 -30.94
CA ASP A 40 19.53 -4.90 -30.01
C ASP A 40 19.28 -4.36 -28.59
N GLY A 41 18.16 -3.66 -28.38
CA GLY A 41 17.75 -3.06 -27.12
C GLY A 41 18.62 -1.88 -26.68
N SER A 42 19.40 -1.26 -27.58
CA SER A 42 20.25 -0.09 -27.30
C SER A 42 19.49 1.22 -27.08
N SER A 43 18.26 1.32 -27.59
CA SER A 43 17.39 2.49 -27.45
C SER A 43 15.93 2.08 -27.71
N TRP A 44 14.98 2.97 -27.43
CA TRP A 44 13.58 2.75 -27.82
C TRP A 44 13.36 2.60 -29.34
N ALA A 45 14.26 3.14 -30.18
CA ALA A 45 14.21 2.99 -31.64
C ALA A 45 14.79 1.65 -32.12
N ASN A 46 15.66 1.03 -31.31
CA ASN A 46 16.25 -0.29 -31.57
C ASN A 46 15.75 -1.34 -30.55
N ALA A 47 14.56 -1.15 -29.99
CA ALA A 47 14.07 -1.97 -28.90
C ALA A 47 13.91 -3.43 -29.33
N SER A 48 14.31 -4.35 -28.44
CA SER A 48 14.16 -5.80 -28.66
C SER A 48 12.72 -6.25 -28.38
N ALA A 49 12.27 -7.31 -29.06
CA ALA A 49 11.04 -8.05 -28.70
C ALA A 49 11.26 -9.08 -27.59
N ASP A 50 12.52 -9.29 -27.20
CA ASP A 50 12.93 -10.38 -26.34
C ASP A 50 13.39 -9.87 -24.98
N LEU A 51 12.46 -9.93 -24.02
CA LEU A 51 12.70 -9.53 -22.64
C LEU A 51 13.80 -10.39 -21.99
N GLN A 52 13.79 -11.71 -22.22
CA GLN A 52 14.76 -12.60 -21.57
C GLN A 52 16.17 -12.35 -22.10
N ALA A 53 16.32 -12.13 -23.41
CA ALA A 53 17.62 -11.77 -23.98
C ALA A 53 18.16 -10.46 -23.40
N MET A 54 17.30 -9.44 -23.21
CA MET A 54 17.73 -8.17 -22.62
C MET A 54 18.11 -8.30 -21.14
N ILE A 55 17.42 -9.14 -20.38
CA ILE A 55 17.85 -9.49 -19.01
C ILE A 55 19.21 -10.19 -19.05
N ASN A 56 19.40 -11.17 -19.93
CA ASN A 56 20.62 -11.99 -19.99
C ASN A 56 21.89 -11.19 -20.33
N ILE A 57 21.78 -10.17 -21.17
CA ILE A 57 22.94 -9.33 -21.56
C ILE A 57 23.15 -8.11 -20.66
N SER A 58 22.28 -7.88 -19.68
CA SER A 58 22.40 -6.76 -18.76
C SER A 58 23.51 -7.05 -17.74
N PRO A 59 24.47 -6.12 -17.54
CA PRO A 59 25.48 -6.29 -16.51
C PRO A 59 24.87 -6.16 -15.11
N ALA A 60 25.64 -6.53 -14.08
CA ALA A 60 25.25 -6.25 -12.70
C ALA A 60 25.06 -4.74 -12.48
N GLY A 61 23.95 -4.37 -11.86
CA GLY A 61 23.44 -3.01 -11.72
C GLY A 61 22.71 -2.48 -12.96
N GLY A 62 22.58 -3.27 -14.04
CA GLY A 62 21.91 -2.84 -15.27
C GLY A 62 20.39 -2.74 -15.13
N GLU A 63 19.78 -1.97 -16.02
CA GLU A 63 18.33 -1.76 -16.06
C GLU A 63 17.73 -2.29 -17.36
N VAL A 64 16.53 -2.86 -17.28
CA VAL A 64 15.72 -3.25 -18.42
C VAL A 64 14.39 -2.49 -18.36
N TRP A 65 14.15 -1.63 -19.34
CA TRP A 65 12.93 -0.82 -19.47
C TRP A 65 12.00 -1.48 -20.49
N VAL A 66 10.78 -1.77 -20.05
CA VAL A 66 9.79 -2.55 -20.80
C VAL A 66 8.57 -1.69 -21.09
N ALA A 67 8.28 -1.53 -22.39
CA ALA A 67 7.13 -0.76 -22.84
C ALA A 67 5.80 -1.49 -22.56
N ALA A 68 4.71 -0.73 -22.57
CA ALA A 68 3.36 -1.27 -22.45
C ALA A 68 3.09 -2.38 -23.47
N GLY A 69 2.41 -3.43 -23.02
CA GLY A 69 2.03 -4.58 -23.83
C GLY A 69 2.21 -5.91 -23.11
N THR A 70 1.99 -7.00 -23.87
CA THR A 70 2.01 -8.37 -23.34
C THR A 70 3.24 -9.11 -23.83
N TYR A 71 3.93 -9.75 -22.88
CA TYR A 71 5.15 -10.52 -23.09
C TYR A 71 4.93 -11.94 -22.59
N LYS A 72 5.19 -12.90 -23.46
CA LYS A 72 5.08 -14.34 -23.17
C LYS A 72 6.49 -14.95 -23.19
N PRO A 73 6.86 -15.82 -22.24
CA PRO A 73 8.19 -16.39 -22.22
C PRO A 73 8.35 -17.41 -23.36
N THR A 74 9.52 -17.43 -23.99
CA THR A 74 9.81 -18.31 -25.14
C THR A 74 10.98 -19.27 -24.91
N TYR A 75 11.63 -19.19 -23.75
CA TYR A 75 12.86 -19.90 -23.44
C TYR A 75 12.66 -20.96 -22.36
N HIS A 76 13.04 -22.19 -22.67
CA HIS A 76 13.13 -23.24 -21.66
C HIS A 76 14.35 -22.99 -20.75
N PRO A 77 14.18 -22.84 -19.42
CA PRO A 77 15.24 -22.35 -18.53
C PRO A 77 16.42 -23.31 -18.34
N VAL A 78 16.22 -24.62 -18.55
CA VAL A 78 17.28 -25.64 -18.47
C VAL A 78 18.05 -25.81 -19.78
N THR A 79 17.36 -25.95 -20.91
CA THR A 79 17.98 -26.30 -22.20
C THR A 79 18.36 -25.07 -23.02
N GLY A 80 17.80 -23.90 -22.72
CA GLY A 80 17.90 -22.70 -23.55
C GLY A 80 17.13 -22.81 -24.86
N ALA A 81 16.36 -23.87 -25.07
CA ALA A 81 15.60 -24.07 -26.30
C ALA A 81 14.53 -22.98 -26.45
N ILE A 82 14.38 -22.47 -27.67
CA ILE A 82 13.34 -21.52 -28.04
C ILE A 82 12.16 -22.30 -28.61
N ASN A 83 11.06 -22.35 -27.87
CA ASN A 83 9.82 -22.97 -28.31
C ASN A 83 8.64 -22.23 -27.69
N PRO A 84 7.95 -21.32 -28.40
CA PRO A 84 6.90 -20.46 -27.83
C PRO A 84 5.70 -21.18 -27.20
N ILE A 85 5.52 -22.47 -27.46
CA ILE A 85 4.44 -23.30 -26.90
C ILE A 85 4.91 -24.28 -25.82
N ASP A 86 6.15 -24.16 -25.34
CA ASP A 86 6.65 -24.97 -24.23
C ASP A 86 6.18 -24.43 -22.88
N ARG A 87 5.51 -25.28 -22.10
CA ARG A 87 4.98 -24.94 -20.77
C ARG A 87 6.09 -24.68 -19.74
N ASN A 88 7.31 -25.14 -19.98
CA ASN A 88 8.46 -24.85 -19.11
C ASN A 88 9.04 -23.46 -19.35
N ASN A 89 8.61 -22.74 -20.39
CA ASN A 89 9.08 -21.39 -20.63
C ASN A 89 8.79 -20.48 -19.43
N THR A 90 9.76 -19.64 -19.09
CA THR A 90 9.66 -18.72 -17.97
C THR A 90 10.60 -17.54 -18.16
N PHE A 91 10.32 -16.43 -17.46
CA PHE A 91 11.26 -15.33 -17.33
C PHE A 91 12.15 -15.56 -16.10
N VAL A 92 13.46 -15.58 -16.30
CA VAL A 92 14.46 -15.78 -15.26
C VAL A 92 15.07 -14.43 -14.89
N LEU A 93 14.83 -14.00 -13.65
CA LEU A 93 15.40 -12.77 -13.10
C LEU A 93 16.86 -13.01 -12.69
N LEU A 94 17.77 -12.17 -13.19
CA LEU A 94 19.20 -12.28 -12.91
C LEU A 94 19.68 -11.39 -11.76
N PRO A 95 20.75 -11.81 -11.04
CA PRO A 95 21.30 -11.06 -9.92
C PRO A 95 21.73 -9.65 -10.29
N ASN A 96 21.35 -8.67 -9.47
CA ASN A 96 21.64 -7.25 -9.68
C ASN A 96 21.07 -6.66 -10.99
N VAL A 97 20.03 -7.23 -11.60
CA VAL A 97 19.36 -6.60 -12.76
C VAL A 97 18.01 -6.07 -12.33
N ASN A 98 17.78 -4.77 -12.56
CA ASN A 98 16.49 -4.15 -12.29
C ASN A 98 15.63 -4.14 -13.55
N VAL A 99 14.37 -4.57 -13.44
CA VAL A 99 13.45 -4.69 -14.55
C VAL A 99 12.23 -3.82 -14.26
N TYR A 100 11.95 -2.87 -15.14
CA TYR A 100 10.91 -1.84 -14.97
C TYR A 100 9.90 -1.91 -16.13
N GLY A 101 8.63 -2.09 -15.82
CA GLY A 101 7.49 -1.99 -16.74
C GLY A 101 6.76 -0.68 -16.53
N GLY A 102 5.96 -0.22 -17.50
CA GLY A 102 5.22 1.05 -17.36
C GLY A 102 5.66 2.17 -18.29
N PHE A 103 6.40 1.84 -19.35
CA PHE A 103 6.87 2.81 -20.33
C PHE A 103 5.94 2.88 -21.54
N ALA A 104 5.70 4.06 -22.09
CA ALA A 104 5.10 4.26 -23.40
C ALA A 104 6.09 3.92 -24.54
N GLY A 105 7.40 3.87 -24.22
CA GLY A 105 8.45 3.52 -25.17
C GLY A 105 9.06 4.73 -25.87
N THR A 106 9.04 5.89 -25.19
CA THR A 106 9.62 7.16 -25.65
C THR A 106 10.41 7.90 -24.57
N GLU A 107 10.38 7.37 -23.34
CA GLU A 107 10.97 7.96 -22.16
C GLU A 107 12.50 7.98 -22.22
N THR A 108 13.06 9.05 -21.68
CA THR A 108 14.51 9.28 -21.54
C THR A 108 14.98 9.11 -20.09
N LEU A 109 14.06 9.13 -19.12
CA LEU A 109 14.32 9.02 -17.68
C LEU A 109 13.35 8.02 -17.03
N LEU A 110 13.84 7.28 -16.02
CA LEU A 110 13.01 6.33 -15.27
C LEU A 110 11.79 7.00 -14.62
N SER A 111 11.93 8.25 -14.18
CA SER A 111 10.85 9.03 -13.57
C SER A 111 9.74 9.44 -14.53
N GLN A 112 9.91 9.28 -15.84
CA GLN A 112 8.86 9.53 -16.84
C GLN A 112 7.89 8.34 -17.01
N ARG A 113 8.28 7.16 -16.50
CA ARG A 113 7.46 5.93 -16.50
C ARG A 113 6.15 6.17 -15.77
N ASN A 114 5.04 5.63 -16.27
CA ASN A 114 3.75 5.60 -15.59
C ASN A 114 3.13 4.20 -15.73
N TYR A 115 3.32 3.36 -14.72
CA TYR A 115 2.86 1.97 -14.73
C TYR A 115 1.35 1.80 -14.65
N ALA A 116 0.60 2.82 -14.21
CA ALA A 116 -0.86 2.80 -14.23
C ALA A 116 -1.43 3.08 -15.64
N ALA A 117 -0.78 3.97 -16.40
CA ALA A 117 -1.19 4.30 -17.77
C ALA A 117 -0.66 3.31 -18.83
N ASN A 118 0.54 2.75 -18.60
CA ASN A 118 1.28 1.97 -19.59
C ASN A 118 1.45 0.50 -19.14
N ALA A 119 0.34 -0.21 -18.98
CA ALA A 119 0.34 -1.58 -18.44
C ALA A 119 1.33 -2.51 -19.16
N THR A 120 2.22 -3.15 -18.39
CA THR A 120 3.18 -4.15 -18.88
C THR A 120 2.81 -5.51 -18.31
N ILE A 121 2.55 -6.49 -19.16
CA ILE A 121 1.94 -7.77 -18.78
C ILE A 121 2.90 -8.91 -19.10
N LEU A 122 3.30 -9.68 -18.09
CA LEU A 122 3.95 -10.98 -18.23
C LEU A 122 2.86 -12.06 -18.15
N SER A 123 2.56 -12.68 -19.29
CA SER A 123 1.48 -13.66 -19.41
C SER A 123 2.04 -15.05 -19.72
N ALA A 124 1.47 -16.05 -19.04
CA ALA A 124 1.73 -17.47 -19.31
C ALA A 124 0.73 -18.11 -20.29
N ASP A 125 -0.26 -17.35 -20.79
CA ASP A 125 -1.19 -17.83 -21.82
C ASP A 125 -0.42 -18.11 -23.12
N ILE A 126 -0.15 -19.37 -23.45
CA ILE A 126 0.61 -19.76 -24.65
C ILE A 126 -0.19 -20.78 -25.44
N GLY A 127 0.12 -20.96 -26.73
CA GLY A 127 -0.66 -21.85 -27.58
C GLY A 127 -2.03 -21.26 -27.90
N THR A 128 -3.10 -21.89 -27.39
CA THR A 128 -4.49 -21.50 -27.65
C THR A 128 -4.94 -20.43 -26.66
N VAL A 129 -5.30 -19.25 -27.15
CA VAL A 129 -5.71 -18.12 -26.29
C VAL A 129 -6.83 -18.52 -25.32
N GLY A 130 -6.57 -18.32 -24.03
CA GLY A 130 -7.51 -18.56 -22.94
C GLY A 130 -7.66 -20.03 -22.53
N LEU A 131 -6.94 -20.95 -23.19
CA LEU A 131 -6.90 -22.35 -22.79
C LEU A 131 -5.92 -22.50 -21.62
N THR A 132 -6.41 -22.77 -20.41
CA THR A 132 -5.48 -22.83 -19.26
C THR A 132 -4.50 -24.01 -19.28
N THR A 133 -4.77 -25.06 -20.06
CA THR A 133 -4.02 -26.32 -20.01
C THR A 133 -2.72 -26.32 -20.80
N ASP A 134 -2.52 -25.38 -21.72
CA ASP A 134 -1.25 -25.13 -22.39
C ASP A 134 -0.46 -23.97 -21.77
N ASN A 135 -1.00 -23.26 -20.78
CA ASN A 135 -0.27 -22.18 -20.11
C ASN A 135 1.03 -22.64 -19.44
N CYS A 136 2.03 -21.74 -19.40
CA CYS A 136 3.30 -22.00 -18.72
C CYS A 136 3.09 -22.36 -17.24
N TYR A 137 3.98 -23.20 -16.73
CA TYR A 137 3.96 -23.62 -15.32
C TYR A 137 4.36 -22.49 -14.37
N HIS A 138 5.32 -21.65 -14.77
CA HIS A 138 5.84 -20.53 -13.98
C HIS A 138 6.06 -19.31 -14.88
N ILE A 139 5.63 -18.12 -14.48
CA ILE A 139 5.95 -16.88 -15.24
C ILE A 139 7.32 -16.35 -14.85
N LEU A 140 7.63 -16.33 -13.55
CA LEU A 140 8.88 -15.81 -13.01
C LEU A 140 9.64 -16.86 -12.21
N LEU A 141 10.94 -16.98 -12.48
CA LEU A 141 11.90 -17.63 -11.60
C LEU A 141 12.92 -16.61 -11.12
N SER A 142 13.24 -16.64 -9.82
CA SER A 142 14.45 -16.00 -9.29
C SER A 142 15.37 -17.06 -8.72
N LEU A 143 16.54 -17.20 -9.34
CA LEU A 143 17.51 -18.25 -9.07
C LEU A 143 18.39 -17.93 -7.85
N PRO A 144 19.10 -18.93 -7.31
CA PRO A 144 19.98 -18.75 -6.17
C PRO A 144 20.98 -17.60 -6.39
N GLY A 145 21.08 -16.73 -5.39
CA GLY A 145 21.93 -15.55 -5.42
C GLY A 145 21.35 -14.45 -4.55
N MET A 146 22.04 -14.13 -3.45
CA MET A 146 21.62 -13.15 -2.44
C MET A 146 21.87 -11.70 -2.84
N GLN A 147 22.04 -11.44 -4.14
CA GLN A 147 22.21 -10.08 -4.64
C GLN A 147 20.83 -9.49 -4.95
N PRO A 148 20.54 -8.27 -4.45
CA PRO A 148 19.24 -7.66 -4.60
C PRO A 148 18.93 -7.41 -6.07
N ARG A 149 17.65 -7.53 -6.41
CA ARG A 149 17.13 -7.16 -7.72
C ARG A 149 15.71 -6.64 -7.56
N LEU A 150 15.24 -5.91 -8.55
CA LEU A 150 13.93 -5.29 -8.55
C LEU A 150 13.13 -5.72 -9.79
N LEU A 151 11.88 -6.12 -9.58
CA LEU A 151 10.86 -6.15 -10.62
C LEU A 151 9.79 -5.13 -10.25
N ASP A 152 9.58 -4.13 -11.11
CA ASP A 152 8.71 -3.00 -10.80
C ASP A 152 7.73 -2.70 -11.94
N GLY A 153 6.42 -2.69 -11.65
CA GLY A 153 5.38 -2.21 -12.58
C GLY A 153 4.86 -3.24 -13.57
N PHE A 154 4.66 -4.49 -13.14
CA PHE A 154 4.20 -5.58 -14.01
C PHE A 154 2.88 -6.20 -13.54
N TYR A 155 2.05 -6.61 -14.50
CA TYR A 155 1.01 -7.62 -14.29
C TYR A 155 1.60 -9.00 -14.55
N ILE A 156 1.44 -9.94 -13.62
CA ILE A 156 1.93 -11.32 -13.69
C ILE A 156 0.72 -12.25 -13.63
N GLN A 157 0.39 -12.87 -14.76
CA GLN A 157 -0.90 -13.54 -14.89
C GLN A 157 -0.94 -14.80 -15.77
N GLU A 158 -1.97 -15.60 -15.49
CA GLU A 158 -2.42 -16.74 -16.30
C GLU A 158 -1.55 -18.00 -16.23
N ALA A 159 -0.65 -18.15 -15.26
CA ALA A 159 0.10 -19.40 -15.12
C ALA A 159 -0.76 -20.56 -14.62
N TYR A 160 -0.43 -21.79 -15.05
CA TYR A 160 -0.99 -23.00 -14.46
C TYR A 160 0.09 -24.02 -14.11
N SER A 161 0.53 -24.00 -12.85
CA SER A 161 1.56 -24.89 -12.29
C SER A 161 0.96 -26.25 -11.91
N ASN A 162 0.98 -27.21 -12.84
CA ASN A 162 0.59 -28.61 -12.63
C ASN A 162 1.56 -29.61 -13.31
N GLY A 163 2.80 -29.17 -13.54
CA GLY A 163 3.82 -29.86 -14.30
C GLY A 163 4.79 -30.68 -13.45
N PRO A 164 5.72 -31.39 -14.10
CA PRO A 164 6.81 -32.08 -13.43
C PRO A 164 7.80 -31.10 -12.82
N SER A 165 8.44 -31.49 -11.71
CA SER A 165 9.59 -30.76 -11.17
C SER A 165 10.81 -30.89 -12.08
N PHE A 166 11.67 -29.88 -12.10
CA PHE A 166 12.93 -29.88 -12.84
C PHE A 166 14.06 -29.29 -11.99
N SER A 167 15.31 -29.53 -12.40
CA SER A 167 16.49 -28.99 -11.72
C SER A 167 17.07 -27.81 -12.49
N LEU A 168 17.36 -26.72 -11.78
CA LEU A 168 17.95 -25.51 -12.34
C LEU A 168 18.98 -24.94 -11.36
N VAL A 169 20.23 -24.81 -11.81
CA VAL A 169 21.37 -24.29 -11.01
C VAL A 169 21.48 -24.99 -9.65
N GLY A 170 21.41 -26.33 -9.66
CA GLY A 170 21.54 -27.16 -8.45
C GLY A 170 20.34 -27.11 -7.49
N SER A 171 19.26 -26.39 -7.84
CA SER A 171 18.02 -26.31 -7.06
C SER A 171 16.87 -27.05 -7.77
N THR A 172 15.99 -27.67 -7.00
CA THR A 172 14.76 -28.27 -7.52
C THR A 172 13.67 -27.21 -7.60
N ILE A 173 13.10 -27.02 -8.79
CA ILE A 173 11.92 -26.19 -9.02
C ILE A 173 10.71 -27.13 -9.09
N PHE A 174 9.75 -26.93 -8.19
CA PHE A 174 8.56 -27.78 -8.12
C PHE A 174 7.52 -27.34 -9.16
N GLY A 175 7.28 -28.15 -10.18
CA GLY A 175 6.38 -27.83 -11.29
C GLY A 175 4.89 -27.73 -10.92
N GLY A 176 4.54 -28.05 -9.67
CA GLY A 176 3.22 -27.87 -9.10
C GLY A 176 3.09 -26.72 -8.10
N SER A 177 4.10 -25.86 -7.95
CA SER A 177 4.10 -24.75 -6.98
C SER A 177 4.58 -23.43 -7.62
N GLY A 178 4.06 -22.28 -7.18
CA GLY A 178 4.57 -20.97 -7.60
C GLY A 178 4.26 -20.64 -9.06
N ALA A 179 2.96 -20.57 -9.39
CA ALA A 179 2.54 -20.36 -10.77
C ALA A 179 2.89 -18.95 -11.28
N GLY A 180 2.53 -17.91 -10.52
CA GLY A 180 2.97 -16.55 -10.84
C GLY A 180 4.49 -16.40 -10.73
N ALA A 181 5.04 -16.81 -9.60
CA ALA A 181 6.48 -16.78 -9.36
C ALA A 181 6.94 -17.89 -8.42
N TYR A 182 8.14 -18.41 -8.70
CA TYR A 182 8.86 -19.34 -7.84
C TYR A 182 10.25 -18.80 -7.49
N PHE A 183 10.52 -18.64 -6.20
CA PHE A 183 11.76 -18.09 -5.66
C PHE A 183 12.51 -19.10 -4.79
N ILE A 184 13.82 -19.17 -4.96
CA ILE A 184 14.66 -20.09 -4.19
C ILE A 184 16.04 -19.50 -3.91
N ASN A 185 16.46 -19.48 -2.65
CA ASN A 185 17.76 -18.99 -2.20
C ASN A 185 18.13 -17.59 -2.75
N THR A 186 17.18 -16.65 -2.71
CA THR A 186 17.29 -15.36 -3.41
C THR A 186 16.87 -14.17 -2.55
N GLN A 187 17.25 -12.97 -2.98
CA GLN A 187 16.77 -11.70 -2.44
C GLN A 187 16.17 -10.84 -3.56
N LEU A 188 14.91 -10.41 -3.42
CA LEU A 188 14.16 -9.74 -4.48
C LEU A 188 13.14 -8.75 -3.90
N THR A 189 13.06 -7.59 -4.54
CA THR A 189 11.95 -6.65 -4.36
C THR A 189 10.99 -6.75 -5.56
N LEU A 190 9.71 -6.94 -5.26
CA LEU A 190 8.60 -6.82 -6.19
C LEU A 190 7.86 -5.53 -5.84
N ALA A 191 7.81 -4.57 -6.76
CA ALA A 191 7.15 -3.29 -6.50
C ALA A 191 6.09 -2.97 -7.56
N ASN A 192 4.98 -2.37 -7.16
CA ASN A 192 3.91 -1.95 -8.08
C ASN A 192 3.47 -3.09 -9.03
N CYS A 193 3.48 -4.33 -8.52
CA CYS A 193 3.20 -5.53 -9.31
C CYS A 193 1.80 -6.08 -8.98
N VAL A 194 1.13 -6.64 -9.99
CA VAL A 194 -0.19 -7.26 -9.86
C VAL A 194 -0.11 -8.74 -10.23
N PHE A 195 -0.20 -9.62 -9.25
CA PHE A 195 -0.29 -11.07 -9.49
C PHE A 195 -1.75 -11.49 -9.52
N ARG A 196 -2.22 -11.94 -10.69
CA ARG A 196 -3.63 -12.34 -10.84
C ARG A 196 -3.87 -13.49 -11.79
N GLY A 197 -4.95 -14.22 -11.55
CA GLY A 197 -5.36 -15.31 -12.44
C GLY A 197 -4.37 -16.48 -12.50
N ASN A 198 -3.48 -16.62 -11.51
CA ASN A 198 -2.50 -17.70 -11.50
C ASN A 198 -3.04 -18.91 -10.73
N ARG A 199 -2.79 -20.12 -11.23
CA ARG A 199 -3.24 -21.37 -10.63
C ARG A 199 -2.07 -22.30 -10.34
N SER A 200 -2.00 -22.79 -9.11
CA SER A 200 -1.02 -23.81 -8.70
C SER A 200 -1.72 -25.06 -8.20
N PHE A 201 -1.16 -26.24 -8.47
CA PHE A 201 -1.71 -27.51 -7.99
C PHE A 201 -1.39 -27.73 -6.51
N VAL A 202 -0.24 -27.25 -6.02
CA VAL A 202 0.22 -27.45 -4.65
C VAL A 202 0.22 -26.10 -3.93
N ASN A 203 1.33 -25.37 -3.97
CA ASN A 203 1.51 -24.18 -3.15
C ASN A 203 1.72 -22.91 -3.97
N GLY A 204 1.35 -21.74 -3.43
CA GLY A 204 1.72 -20.45 -4.00
C GLY A 204 1.08 -20.19 -5.36
N GLY A 205 -0.19 -19.76 -5.37
CA GLY A 205 -0.87 -19.42 -6.62
C GLY A 205 -0.19 -18.23 -7.29
N ALA A 206 -0.04 -17.12 -6.56
CA ALA A 206 0.79 -16.01 -7.00
C ALA A 206 2.28 -16.27 -6.76
N ILE A 207 2.69 -16.52 -5.52
CA ILE A 207 4.12 -16.62 -5.16
C ILE A 207 4.37 -17.87 -4.31
N CYS A 208 5.38 -18.65 -4.68
CA CYS A 208 5.98 -19.68 -3.84
C CYS A 208 7.46 -19.37 -3.63
N SER A 209 7.92 -19.36 -2.38
CA SER A 209 9.27 -18.92 -2.04
C SER A 209 9.90 -19.85 -0.99
N HIS A 210 11.16 -20.25 -1.24
CA HIS A 210 11.94 -21.15 -0.40
C HIS A 210 13.28 -20.50 -0.05
N SER A 211 13.62 -20.43 1.24
CA SER A 211 14.92 -19.93 1.72
C SER A 211 15.31 -18.58 1.12
N SER A 212 14.34 -17.67 0.98
CA SER A 212 14.50 -16.39 0.27
C SER A 212 13.97 -15.23 1.09
N ASN A 213 14.51 -14.03 0.83
CA ASN A 213 14.07 -12.79 1.44
C ASN A 213 13.36 -11.94 0.38
N ILE A 214 12.05 -11.80 0.51
CA ILE A 214 11.23 -11.09 -0.49
C ILE A 214 10.61 -9.81 0.09
N SER A 215 10.62 -8.74 -0.68
CA SER A 215 9.91 -7.51 -0.32
C SER A 215 8.84 -7.23 -1.36
N LEU A 216 7.60 -7.01 -0.92
CA LEU A 216 6.47 -6.65 -1.76
C LEU A 216 6.02 -5.24 -1.38
N PHE A 217 6.09 -4.31 -2.32
CA PHE A 217 5.72 -2.91 -2.12
C PHE A 217 4.64 -2.50 -3.12
N ASN A 218 3.53 -1.92 -2.64
CA ASN A 218 2.45 -1.44 -3.52
C ASN A 218 1.88 -2.53 -4.45
N CYS A 219 1.97 -3.79 -4.05
CA CYS A 219 1.54 -4.92 -4.87
C CYS A 219 0.09 -5.32 -4.61
N VAL A 220 -0.56 -5.86 -5.63
CA VAL A 220 -1.87 -6.53 -5.52
C VAL A 220 -1.73 -8.00 -5.86
N LEU A 221 -2.18 -8.88 -4.97
CA LEU A 221 -2.26 -10.32 -5.22
C LEU A 221 -3.74 -10.72 -5.16
N SER A 222 -4.33 -11.04 -6.31
CA SER A 222 -5.77 -11.28 -6.40
C SER A 222 -6.19 -12.33 -7.42
N GLY A 223 -7.33 -12.99 -7.20
CA GLY A 223 -7.86 -13.96 -8.16
C GLY A 223 -6.94 -15.17 -8.43
N ASN A 224 -5.99 -15.46 -7.53
CA ASN A 224 -5.10 -16.61 -7.65
C ASN A 224 -5.73 -17.83 -6.97
N ARG A 225 -5.39 -19.03 -7.45
CA ARG A 225 -5.97 -20.29 -6.97
C ARG A 225 -4.93 -21.36 -6.70
N THR A 226 -5.09 -22.10 -5.62
CA THR A 226 -4.29 -23.28 -5.27
C THR A 226 -5.19 -24.46 -4.91
N ALA A 227 -4.74 -25.68 -5.16
CA ALA A 227 -5.45 -26.85 -4.63
C ALA A 227 -5.10 -27.14 -3.15
N TYR A 228 -3.94 -26.67 -2.66
CA TYR A 228 -3.46 -26.94 -1.31
C TYR A 228 -3.30 -25.68 -0.46
N ALA A 229 -2.16 -24.98 -0.50
CA ALA A 229 -1.86 -23.91 0.46
C ALA A 229 -1.30 -22.63 -0.18
N GLY A 230 -1.55 -21.49 0.45
CA GLY A 230 -0.95 -20.21 0.04
C GLY A 230 -1.42 -19.74 -1.34
N SER A 231 -2.73 -19.65 -1.55
CA SER A 231 -3.30 -19.18 -2.83
C SER A 231 -2.72 -17.84 -3.30
N ALA A 232 -2.41 -16.93 -2.38
CA ALA A 232 -1.58 -15.77 -2.66
C ALA A 232 -0.09 -16.10 -2.50
N ILE A 233 0.33 -16.39 -1.26
CA ILE A 233 1.74 -16.52 -0.91
C ILE A 233 1.98 -17.80 -0.11
N HIS A 234 2.97 -18.58 -0.54
CA HIS A 234 3.56 -19.65 0.25
C HIS A 234 5.04 -19.38 0.47
N LEU A 235 5.45 -19.33 1.73
CA LEU A 235 6.82 -19.07 2.17
C LEU A 235 7.33 -20.24 3.00
N SER A 236 8.56 -20.67 2.74
CA SER A 236 9.25 -21.66 3.55
C SER A 236 10.69 -21.23 3.83
N ASN A 237 11.11 -21.31 5.10
CA ASN A 237 12.47 -21.01 5.57
C ASN A 237 13.04 -19.63 5.14
N GLY A 238 12.21 -18.59 5.02
CA GLY A 238 12.61 -17.28 4.52
C GLY A 238 11.96 -16.11 5.27
N GLU A 239 12.12 -14.90 4.75
CA GLU A 239 11.55 -13.66 5.28
C GLU A 239 10.70 -12.95 4.23
N ALA A 240 9.69 -12.20 4.67
CA ALA A 240 8.93 -11.33 3.79
C ALA A 240 8.53 -10.01 4.44
N ASP A 241 8.82 -8.90 3.76
CA ASP A 241 8.28 -7.58 4.05
C ASP A 241 7.15 -7.29 3.05
N ILE A 242 5.90 -7.26 3.52
CA ILE A 242 4.72 -6.97 2.72
C ILE A 242 4.21 -5.61 3.17
N ILE A 243 4.49 -4.57 2.39
CA ILE A 243 4.21 -3.19 2.76
C ILE A 243 3.34 -2.55 1.69
N ASN A 244 2.28 -1.84 2.12
CA ASN A 244 1.41 -1.11 1.20
C ASN A 244 0.74 -2.04 0.17
N CYS A 245 0.38 -3.26 0.54
CA CYS A 245 -0.13 -4.28 -0.38
C CYS A 245 -1.61 -4.59 -0.17
N THR A 246 -2.29 -5.03 -1.23
CA THR A 246 -3.63 -5.61 -1.14
C THR A 246 -3.61 -7.07 -1.57
N ILE A 247 -3.94 -7.98 -0.66
CA ILE A 247 -4.04 -9.42 -0.91
C ILE A 247 -5.51 -9.80 -0.75
N ALA A 248 -6.22 -10.00 -1.86
CA ALA A 248 -7.67 -10.16 -1.81
C ALA A 248 -8.23 -11.03 -2.94
N GLY A 249 -9.32 -11.76 -2.68
CA GLY A 249 -9.98 -12.55 -3.72
C GLY A 249 -9.21 -13.79 -4.18
N ASN A 250 -8.32 -14.35 -3.34
CA ASN A 250 -7.59 -15.58 -3.66
C ASN A 250 -8.31 -16.82 -3.10
N LEU A 251 -8.16 -17.99 -3.75
CA LEU A 251 -8.85 -19.23 -3.40
C LEU A 251 -7.88 -20.40 -3.14
N ASN A 252 -7.91 -20.99 -1.96
CA ASN A 252 -7.46 -22.36 -1.75
C ASN A 252 -8.67 -23.30 -1.87
N ASP A 253 -8.56 -24.38 -2.66
CA ASP A 253 -9.59 -25.41 -2.72
C ASP A 253 -9.63 -26.24 -1.42
N ASN A 254 -8.50 -26.33 -0.71
CA ASN A 254 -8.43 -26.91 0.62
C ASN A 254 -8.79 -25.86 1.69
N ALA A 255 -9.82 -26.15 2.49
CA ALA A 255 -10.36 -25.27 3.51
C ALA A 255 -9.45 -25.13 4.77
N ASP A 256 -8.41 -25.95 4.89
CA ASP A 256 -7.52 -25.95 6.06
C ASP A 256 -6.37 -24.94 5.97
N PHE A 257 -6.17 -24.31 4.80
CA PHE A 257 -5.00 -23.47 4.54
C PHE A 257 -5.33 -22.02 4.20
N ALA A 258 -4.49 -21.12 4.72
CA ALA A 258 -4.62 -19.69 4.49
C ALA A 258 -4.21 -19.27 3.08
N ALA A 259 -4.64 -18.08 2.66
CA ALA A 259 -4.12 -17.44 1.45
C ALA A 259 -2.64 -17.06 1.58
N ILE A 260 -2.18 -16.75 2.79
CA ILE A 260 -0.77 -16.52 3.10
C ILE A 260 -0.33 -17.61 4.07
N THR A 261 0.71 -18.37 3.70
CA THR A 261 1.26 -19.42 4.56
C THR A 261 2.76 -19.24 4.69
N ALA A 262 3.25 -19.42 5.91
CA ALA A 262 4.67 -19.40 6.23
C ALA A 262 5.04 -20.64 7.05
N SER A 263 6.21 -21.22 6.78
CA SER A 263 6.73 -22.41 7.47
C SER A 263 8.25 -22.31 7.63
N GLY A 264 8.82 -22.90 8.68
CA GLY A 264 10.28 -22.91 8.92
C GLY A 264 10.67 -22.60 10.37
N ALA A 265 11.97 -22.69 10.67
CA ALA A 265 12.49 -22.41 12.01
C ALA A 265 12.51 -20.90 12.32
N ALA A 266 11.86 -20.52 13.42
CA ALA A 266 11.75 -19.14 13.93
C ALA A 266 13.13 -18.50 14.24
N PRO A 267 13.24 -17.15 14.27
CA PRO A 267 12.18 -16.17 14.08
C PRO A 267 12.19 -15.64 12.64
N SER A 268 11.27 -16.11 11.81
CA SER A 268 11.12 -15.56 10.47
C SER A 268 10.37 -14.23 10.56
N ASN A 269 11.02 -13.13 10.18
CA ASN A 269 10.41 -11.79 10.14
C ASN A 269 9.45 -11.70 8.95
N PHE A 270 8.20 -12.12 9.16
CA PHE A 270 7.12 -11.90 8.20
C PHE A 270 6.33 -10.67 8.64
N ARG A 271 6.59 -9.53 8.00
CA ARG A 271 5.99 -8.25 8.35
C ARG A 271 4.90 -7.90 7.34
N LEU A 272 3.72 -7.56 7.85
CA LEU A 272 2.60 -7.07 7.06
C LEU A 272 2.23 -5.66 7.55
N VAL A 273 2.56 -4.64 6.75
CA VAL A 273 2.48 -3.25 7.17
C VAL A 273 1.68 -2.42 6.18
N ASN A 274 0.82 -1.51 6.67
CA ASN A 274 0.00 -0.63 5.83
C ASN A 274 -0.75 -1.38 4.72
N SER A 275 -1.22 -2.60 5.01
CA SER A 275 -1.69 -3.54 3.98
C SER A 275 -3.13 -3.99 4.26
N ILE A 276 -3.77 -4.56 3.24
CA ILE A 276 -5.12 -5.13 3.34
C ILE A 276 -5.08 -6.61 2.96
N VAL A 277 -5.63 -7.47 3.83
CA VAL A 277 -5.87 -8.89 3.55
C VAL A 277 -7.35 -9.18 3.76
N TYR A 278 -8.10 -9.38 2.67
CA TYR A 278 -9.56 -9.41 2.73
C TYR A 278 -10.20 -10.22 1.61
N HIS A 279 -11.34 -10.88 1.86
CA HIS A 279 -12.06 -11.70 0.88
C HIS A 279 -11.21 -12.81 0.26
N ASN A 280 -10.27 -13.38 1.02
CA ASN A 280 -9.57 -14.59 0.59
C ASN A 280 -10.28 -15.82 1.14
N LYS A 281 -10.28 -16.93 0.40
CA LYS A 281 -10.92 -18.18 0.83
C LYS A 281 -9.94 -19.34 0.93
N PRO A 282 -10.07 -20.21 1.95
CA PRO A 282 -10.90 -20.02 3.16
C PRO A 282 -10.43 -18.79 3.94
N ASN A 283 -11.28 -18.23 4.82
CA ASN A 283 -11.03 -16.95 5.51
C ASN A 283 -9.81 -16.95 6.48
N PHE A 284 -9.06 -18.05 6.54
CA PHE A 284 -7.82 -18.14 7.29
C PHE A 284 -6.74 -17.31 6.57
N GLN A 285 -6.10 -16.38 7.26
CA GLN A 285 -5.36 -15.30 6.58
C GLN A 285 -3.85 -15.48 6.61
N ALA A 286 -3.26 -15.74 7.78
CA ALA A 286 -1.82 -15.95 7.93
C ALA A 286 -1.45 -16.69 9.22
N LEU A 287 -0.32 -17.40 9.22
CA LEU A 287 0.33 -18.00 10.39
C LEU A 287 1.77 -17.50 10.48
N GLY A 288 2.18 -17.03 11.67
CA GLY A 288 3.56 -16.58 11.90
C GLY A 288 3.88 -15.22 11.28
N VAL A 289 2.88 -14.34 11.14
CA VAL A 289 3.03 -12.99 10.57
C VAL A 289 2.81 -11.94 11.66
N GLU A 290 3.67 -10.93 11.68
CA GLU A 290 3.54 -9.73 12.49
C GLU A 290 2.90 -8.61 11.64
N GLY A 291 1.71 -8.18 12.03
CA GLY A 291 0.96 -7.12 11.37
C GLY A 291 1.10 -5.77 12.07
N LYS A 292 1.21 -4.69 11.28
CA LYS A 292 1.15 -3.31 11.79
C LYS A 292 0.30 -2.44 10.87
N ASN A 293 -0.57 -1.58 11.41
CA ASN A 293 -1.35 -0.60 10.65
C ASN A 293 -2.06 -1.21 9.41
N SER A 294 -2.66 -2.39 9.57
CA SER A 294 -3.24 -3.15 8.44
C SER A 294 -4.69 -3.55 8.71
N ILE A 295 -5.44 -3.78 7.63
CA ILE A 295 -6.83 -4.27 7.67
C ILE A 295 -6.86 -5.75 7.31
N LEU A 296 -7.43 -6.58 8.19
CA LEU A 296 -7.40 -8.04 8.09
C LEU A 296 -8.77 -8.59 8.44
N GLU A 297 -9.44 -9.30 7.52
CA GLU A 297 -10.80 -9.84 7.76
C GLU A 297 -10.89 -10.84 8.92
N ILE A 298 -9.80 -11.52 9.31
CA ILE A 298 -9.72 -12.31 10.55
C ILE A 298 -8.33 -12.16 11.18
N LEU A 299 -8.28 -11.88 12.49
CA LEU A 299 -7.05 -11.64 13.27
C LEU A 299 -6.46 -12.90 13.94
N THR A 300 -6.89 -14.10 13.58
CA THR A 300 -6.37 -15.34 14.19
C THR A 300 -4.99 -15.67 13.62
N GLY A 301 -4.01 -15.93 14.50
CA GLY A 301 -2.66 -16.33 14.09
C GLY A 301 -1.72 -15.19 13.66
N ILE A 302 -2.14 -13.93 13.83
CA ILE A 302 -1.36 -12.72 13.55
C ILE A 302 -1.09 -11.99 14.87
N THR A 303 0.16 -11.59 15.09
CA THR A 303 0.56 -10.71 16.20
C THR A 303 0.75 -9.28 15.70
N GLY A 304 0.88 -8.31 16.60
CA GLY A 304 1.27 -6.94 16.26
C GLY A 304 0.30 -5.87 16.75
N SER A 305 0.24 -4.72 16.07
CA SER A 305 -0.43 -3.51 16.60
C SER A 305 -1.18 -2.71 15.54
N ASN A 306 -2.22 -1.97 15.95
CA ASN A 306 -3.08 -1.18 15.06
C ASN A 306 -3.63 -2.01 13.89
N LEU A 307 -4.25 -3.14 14.22
CA LEU A 307 -4.90 -4.04 13.27
C LEU A 307 -6.42 -3.93 13.43
N ILE A 308 -7.15 -3.77 12.33
CA ILE A 308 -8.62 -3.71 12.33
C ILE A 308 -9.22 -4.79 11.43
N SER A 309 -10.39 -5.30 11.83
CA SER A 309 -11.14 -6.33 11.11
C SER A 309 -12.41 -5.75 10.49
N SER A 310 -12.24 -4.68 9.73
CA SER A 310 -13.33 -3.94 9.07
C SER A 310 -13.33 -4.19 7.57
N ASN A 311 -14.51 -4.10 6.94
CA ASN A 311 -14.60 -4.16 5.49
C ASN A 311 -13.83 -2.98 4.87
N PRO A 312 -12.81 -3.21 4.02
CA PRO A 312 -12.01 -2.16 3.40
C PRO A 312 -12.78 -1.33 2.36
N ALA A 313 -14.04 -1.66 2.07
CA ALA A 313 -14.90 -0.92 1.15
C ALA A 313 -14.27 -0.74 -0.24
N PHE A 314 -13.76 -1.83 -0.79
CA PHE A 314 -13.29 -1.90 -2.17
C PHE A 314 -14.40 -1.54 -3.16
N ILE A 315 -14.06 -0.88 -4.28
CA ILE A 315 -15.03 -0.44 -5.30
C ILE A 315 -15.78 -1.62 -5.92
N ASN A 316 -15.07 -2.67 -6.36
CA ASN A 316 -15.70 -3.84 -6.98
C ASN A 316 -14.83 -5.12 -6.79
N PRO A 317 -14.70 -5.64 -5.56
CA PRO A 317 -13.87 -6.80 -5.30
C PRO A 317 -14.51 -8.09 -5.82
N VAL A 318 -13.69 -9.07 -6.21
CA VAL A 318 -14.18 -10.42 -6.52
C VAL A 318 -14.25 -11.25 -5.25
N ILE A 319 -15.41 -11.86 -4.99
CA ILE A 319 -15.55 -12.92 -4.00
C ILE A 319 -15.14 -14.25 -4.65
N PRO A 320 -14.08 -14.92 -4.16
CA PRO A 320 -13.55 -16.10 -4.82
C PRO A 320 -14.47 -17.31 -4.61
N ALA A 321 -14.53 -18.16 -5.63
CA ALA A 321 -15.25 -19.43 -5.69
C ALA A 321 -14.65 -20.33 -6.78
N ALA A 322 -14.82 -21.64 -6.68
CA ALA A 322 -14.23 -22.59 -7.63
C ALA A 322 -14.66 -22.35 -9.09
N ILE A 323 -15.83 -21.75 -9.32
CA ILE A 323 -16.38 -21.44 -10.65
C ILE A 323 -15.78 -20.17 -11.29
N ASN A 324 -15.25 -19.25 -10.47
CA ASN A 324 -14.76 -17.94 -10.91
C ASN A 324 -13.29 -17.72 -10.51
N SER A 325 -12.58 -18.77 -10.12
CA SER A 325 -11.17 -18.71 -9.69
C SER A 325 -10.37 -19.80 -10.40
N PRO A 326 -9.17 -19.51 -10.94
CA PRO A 326 -8.52 -18.20 -10.98
C PRO A 326 -9.28 -17.17 -11.84
N ASN A 327 -9.03 -15.87 -11.65
CA ASN A 327 -9.58 -14.80 -12.49
C ASN A 327 -8.66 -13.57 -12.57
N LEU A 328 -8.91 -12.72 -13.57
CA LEU A 328 -8.18 -11.46 -13.82
C LEU A 328 -8.96 -10.21 -13.37
N LEU A 329 -10.12 -10.41 -12.73
CA LEU A 329 -11.09 -9.36 -12.42
C LEU A 329 -10.87 -8.80 -11.01
N GLY A 330 -11.65 -7.78 -10.67
CA GLY A 330 -11.65 -7.11 -9.37
C GLY A 330 -11.06 -5.71 -9.43
N ASP A 331 -11.77 -4.77 -8.80
CA ASP A 331 -11.27 -3.43 -8.50
C ASP A 331 -11.12 -3.30 -6.98
N TYR A 332 -9.86 -3.28 -6.56
CA TYR A 332 -9.45 -3.23 -5.16
C TYR A 332 -9.02 -1.82 -4.73
N ARG A 333 -9.32 -0.80 -5.54
CA ARG A 333 -9.31 0.59 -5.09
C ARG A 333 -10.33 0.78 -3.99
N LEU A 334 -10.08 1.78 -3.15
CA LEU A 334 -10.88 2.09 -1.98
C LEU A 334 -11.98 3.09 -2.35
N SER A 335 -13.19 2.87 -1.83
CA SER A 335 -14.21 3.92 -1.83
C SER A 335 -13.83 5.03 -0.84
N ASN A 336 -14.39 6.22 -1.01
CA ASN A 336 -14.12 7.36 -0.13
C ASN A 336 -14.42 7.07 1.35
N CYS A 337 -15.36 6.16 1.64
CA CYS A 337 -15.76 5.77 2.99
C CYS A 337 -14.88 4.67 3.61
N SER A 338 -13.77 4.31 2.98
CA SER A 338 -12.99 3.17 3.45
C SER A 338 -12.36 3.43 4.82
N PRO A 339 -12.38 2.44 5.73
CA PRO A 339 -11.60 2.49 6.97
C PRO A 339 -10.09 2.42 6.75
N ALA A 340 -9.64 2.17 5.51
CA ALA A 340 -8.22 2.21 5.15
C ALA A 340 -7.69 3.65 5.02
N PHE A 341 -8.56 4.65 4.93
CA PHE A 341 -8.20 6.04 4.74
C PHE A 341 -7.27 6.54 5.86
N ASN A 342 -6.06 6.99 5.50
CA ASN A 342 -5.01 7.45 6.40
C ASN A 342 -4.74 6.48 7.58
N PHE A 343 -4.98 5.19 7.38
CA PHE A 343 -4.85 4.18 8.42
C PHE A 343 -3.40 3.76 8.64
N GLY A 344 -2.59 3.82 7.58
CA GLY A 344 -1.19 3.44 7.58
C GLY A 344 -0.27 4.45 8.26
N ASP A 345 0.99 4.06 8.42
CA ASP A 345 2.08 4.86 8.99
C ASP A 345 3.06 5.28 7.90
N GLN A 346 3.25 6.59 7.74
CA GLN A 346 4.13 7.16 6.71
C GLN A 346 5.60 6.79 6.92
N LEU A 347 6.01 6.53 8.17
CA LEU A 347 7.39 6.15 8.48
C LEU A 347 7.73 4.73 7.96
N GLU A 348 6.72 3.93 7.64
CA GLU A 348 6.87 2.60 7.09
C GLU A 348 6.88 2.58 5.55
N ILE A 349 6.73 3.75 4.88
CA ILE A 349 6.80 3.82 3.42
C ILE A 349 8.23 3.52 2.96
N PRO A 350 8.45 2.51 2.12
CA PRO A 350 9.79 2.18 1.64
C PRO A 350 10.40 3.34 0.82
N ALA A 351 11.68 3.63 1.05
CA ALA A 351 12.37 4.73 0.38
C ALA A 351 12.32 4.57 -1.16
N GLY A 352 11.98 5.65 -1.86
CA GLY A 352 11.83 5.66 -3.32
C GLY A 352 10.43 5.29 -3.83
N PHE A 353 9.57 4.70 -3.00
CA PHE A 353 8.20 4.28 -3.37
C PHE A 353 7.16 5.32 -2.96
N THR A 354 7.27 6.52 -3.54
CA THR A 354 6.44 7.70 -3.21
C THR A 354 5.10 7.75 -3.96
N LYS A 355 4.83 6.76 -4.81
CA LYS A 355 3.61 6.61 -5.59
C LYS A 355 2.87 5.34 -5.19
N ASP A 356 1.54 5.33 -5.30
CA ASP A 356 0.71 4.14 -5.14
C ASP A 356 0.60 3.36 -6.46
N LEU A 357 -0.20 2.28 -6.49
CA LEU A 357 -0.33 1.46 -7.71
C LEU A 357 -1.07 2.17 -8.86
N ASP A 358 -1.81 3.25 -8.59
CA ASP A 358 -2.44 4.11 -9.59
C ASP A 358 -1.58 5.29 -10.02
N TYR A 359 -0.33 5.34 -9.56
CA TYR A 359 0.61 6.42 -9.83
C TYR A 359 0.24 7.76 -9.13
N ASN A 360 -0.65 7.72 -8.15
CA ASN A 360 -0.94 8.85 -7.27
C ASN A 360 0.11 8.97 -6.17
N ASN A 361 0.22 10.14 -5.54
CA ASN A 361 1.14 10.30 -4.40
C ASN A 361 0.73 9.36 -3.27
N ARG A 362 1.72 8.69 -2.66
CA ARG A 362 1.51 7.76 -1.56
C ARG A 362 1.13 8.45 -0.25
N VAL A 363 1.63 9.66 -0.05
CA VAL A 363 1.23 10.49 1.08
C VAL A 363 0.22 11.51 0.57
N MET A 364 -1.03 11.34 0.95
CA MET A 364 -2.15 12.20 0.59
C MET A 364 -2.85 12.66 1.86
N TYR A 365 -3.28 13.92 1.89
CA TYR A 365 -4.01 14.50 3.02
C TYR A 365 -3.35 14.23 4.39
N GLY A 366 -2.02 14.25 4.46
CA GLY A 366 -1.30 14.10 5.72
C GLY A 366 -1.26 12.69 6.30
N GLY A 367 -1.68 11.65 5.57
CA GLY A 367 -1.55 10.24 5.95
C GLY A 367 -1.22 9.35 4.74
N VAL A 368 -1.28 8.04 4.96
CA VAL A 368 -1.13 7.00 3.94
C VAL A 368 -2.23 5.97 4.17
N ASP A 369 -2.88 5.55 3.10
CA ASP A 369 -3.93 4.54 3.18
C ASP A 369 -3.34 3.14 3.35
N ALA A 370 -4.09 2.26 4.03
CA ALA A 370 -3.76 0.84 4.01
C ALA A 370 -4.09 0.25 2.63
N GLY A 371 -3.22 -0.62 2.11
CA GLY A 371 -3.42 -1.32 0.84
C GLY A 371 -2.61 -0.74 -0.32
N ALA A 372 -2.83 -1.23 -1.54
CA ALA A 372 -2.04 -0.82 -2.71
C ALA A 372 -2.38 0.55 -3.29
N TYR A 373 -3.51 1.14 -2.89
CA TYR A 373 -4.09 2.35 -3.49
C TYR A 373 -4.37 3.42 -2.44
N GLU A 374 -4.28 4.68 -2.84
CA GLU A 374 -4.67 5.85 -2.03
C GLU A 374 -6.00 6.43 -2.52
N ILE A 375 -6.85 6.83 -1.58
CA ILE A 375 -8.08 7.59 -1.83
C ILE A 375 -7.70 8.99 -2.33
N GLN A 376 -8.21 9.31 -3.52
CA GLN A 376 -7.89 10.57 -4.20
C GLN A 376 -8.82 11.73 -3.84
N VAL A 377 -9.78 11.51 -2.93
CA VAL A 377 -10.76 12.51 -2.54
C VAL A 377 -10.44 13.01 -1.14
N ALA A 378 -10.46 14.34 -0.97
CA ALA A 378 -10.22 14.96 0.30
C ALA A 378 -11.25 14.51 1.35
N PRO A 379 -10.81 14.17 2.57
CA PRO A 379 -11.70 13.75 3.66
C PRO A 379 -12.56 14.88 4.20
N TYR A 380 -12.13 16.11 3.96
CA TYR A 380 -12.73 17.32 4.51
C TYR A 380 -13.54 18.02 3.43
N ASN A 381 -14.65 18.62 3.85
CA ASN A 381 -15.30 19.65 3.05
C ASN A 381 -14.33 20.83 2.94
N SER A 382 -13.62 20.93 1.82
CA SER A 382 -12.66 22.01 1.54
C SER A 382 -13.23 23.42 1.62
N SER A 383 -14.54 23.56 1.79
CA SER A 383 -15.17 24.82 2.13
C SER A 383 -14.87 25.29 3.56
N ILE A 384 -14.49 24.44 4.52
CA ILE A 384 -14.24 24.89 5.90
C ILE A 384 -12.89 25.59 5.98
N VAL A 385 -12.93 26.89 6.26
CA VAL A 385 -11.76 27.76 6.31
C VAL A 385 -11.83 28.65 7.56
N PRO A 386 -10.69 28.86 8.25
CA PRO A 386 -10.67 29.75 9.40
C PRO A 386 -10.84 31.20 8.97
N GLY A 387 -11.49 31.98 9.83
CA GLY A 387 -11.51 33.43 9.77
C GLY A 387 -10.26 34.06 10.40
N ALA A 388 -10.41 35.32 10.82
CA ALA A 388 -9.35 36.06 11.50
C ALA A 388 -8.86 35.31 12.75
N GLY A 389 -7.53 35.27 12.96
CA GLY A 389 -6.93 34.60 14.12
C GLY A 389 -6.96 33.07 14.08
N GLY A 390 -7.25 32.46 12.92
CA GLY A 390 -7.29 31.00 12.79
C GLY A 390 -8.54 30.37 13.41
N ILE A 391 -9.64 31.14 13.53
CA ILE A 391 -10.88 30.75 14.21
C ILE A 391 -11.86 30.14 13.21
N VAL A 392 -12.37 28.95 13.50
CA VAL A 392 -13.56 28.38 12.85
C VAL A 392 -14.76 28.53 13.80
N TYR A 393 -15.86 29.08 13.29
CA TYR A 393 -17.09 29.30 14.06
C TYR A 393 -18.08 28.17 13.80
N VAL A 394 -18.66 27.61 14.86
CA VAL A 394 -19.59 26.47 14.83
C VAL A 394 -20.90 26.85 15.50
N ASN A 395 -22.03 26.63 14.82
CA ASN A 395 -23.36 26.92 15.35
C ASN A 395 -24.39 25.89 14.89
N LYS A 396 -24.83 25.02 15.81
CA LYS A 396 -25.85 23.98 15.54
C LYS A 396 -27.18 24.53 15.02
N ALA A 397 -27.52 25.77 15.40
CA ALA A 397 -28.79 26.40 15.02
C ALA A 397 -28.83 26.86 13.55
N THR A 398 -27.69 26.88 12.85
CA THR A 398 -27.69 27.22 11.42
C THR A 398 -28.46 26.17 10.60
N ALA A 399 -29.27 26.63 9.66
CA ALA A 399 -30.03 25.73 8.78
C ALA A 399 -29.08 24.96 7.84
N ILE A 400 -28.14 25.69 7.22
CA ILE A 400 -27.17 25.21 6.24
C ILE A 400 -25.76 25.45 6.79
N SER A 401 -24.90 24.43 6.69
CA SER A 401 -23.50 24.56 7.10
C SER A 401 -22.77 25.56 6.21
N GLY A 402 -22.17 26.58 6.80
CA GLY A 402 -21.32 27.54 6.09
C GLY A 402 -19.84 27.12 6.08
N ASN A 403 -18.97 28.06 5.72
CA ASN A 403 -17.52 27.85 5.62
C ASN A 403 -16.76 27.98 6.95
N GLY A 404 -17.43 28.43 8.02
CA GLY A 404 -16.83 28.61 9.34
C GLY A 404 -16.00 29.88 9.55
N SER A 405 -15.88 30.77 8.55
CA SER A 405 -15.00 31.94 8.66
C SER A 405 -15.50 33.06 9.58
N ASN A 406 -16.79 33.06 9.93
CA ASN A 406 -17.44 33.96 10.89
C ASN A 406 -18.78 33.35 11.35
N TRP A 407 -19.46 33.99 12.30
CA TRP A 407 -20.75 33.48 12.82
C TRP A 407 -21.87 33.41 11.77
N ALA A 408 -21.92 34.33 10.80
CA ALA A 408 -22.96 34.33 9.75
C ALA A 408 -22.77 33.18 8.75
N SER A 409 -21.57 32.65 8.64
CA SER A 409 -21.22 31.49 7.83
C SER A 409 -20.72 30.31 8.67
N ALA A 410 -21.20 30.17 9.91
CA ALA A 410 -20.74 29.13 10.83
C ALA A 410 -20.94 27.71 10.28
N VAL A 411 -20.01 26.81 10.60
CA VAL A 411 -20.16 25.37 10.36
C VAL A 411 -21.26 24.84 11.28
N LYS A 412 -22.11 23.96 10.76
CA LYS A 412 -23.24 23.42 11.56
C LYS A 412 -22.79 22.45 12.65
N GLU A 413 -21.84 21.58 12.33
CA GLU A 413 -21.40 20.51 13.21
C GLU A 413 -19.98 20.74 13.71
N LEU A 414 -19.77 20.55 15.02
CA LEU A 414 -18.41 20.58 15.60
C LEU A 414 -17.55 19.44 15.04
N ALA A 415 -18.17 18.27 14.77
CA ALA A 415 -17.46 17.13 14.20
C ALA A 415 -16.80 17.48 12.85
N ASP A 416 -17.50 18.22 11.97
CA ASP A 416 -16.96 18.68 10.68
C ASP A 416 -15.77 19.64 10.87
N ALA A 417 -15.88 20.57 11.82
CA ALA A 417 -14.82 21.53 12.11
C ALA A 417 -13.55 20.84 12.66
N LEU A 418 -13.71 19.78 13.47
CA LEU A 418 -12.58 18.99 13.98
C LEU A 418 -11.89 18.18 12.88
N VAL A 419 -12.67 17.54 11.99
CA VAL A 419 -12.10 16.86 10.81
C VAL A 419 -11.33 17.86 9.94
N ALA A 420 -11.90 19.04 9.68
CA ALA A 420 -11.19 20.09 8.93
C ALA A 420 -9.90 20.53 9.62
N ALA A 421 -9.91 20.73 10.95
CA ALA A 421 -8.73 21.15 11.71
C ALA A 421 -7.60 20.10 11.70
N LYS A 422 -7.92 18.82 11.56
CA LYS A 422 -6.92 17.74 11.43
C LYS A 422 -6.05 17.89 10.18
N TYR A 423 -6.61 18.46 9.11
CA TYR A 423 -5.97 18.58 7.80
C TYR A 423 -5.63 20.02 7.40
N ASN A 424 -6.15 21.02 8.11
CA ASN A 424 -5.89 22.44 7.87
C ASN A 424 -5.25 23.08 9.11
N THR A 425 -3.92 23.16 9.10
CA THR A 425 -3.12 23.71 10.20
C THR A 425 -3.31 25.22 10.41
N ALA A 426 -4.02 25.92 9.52
CA ALA A 426 -4.39 27.32 9.75
C ALA A 426 -5.53 27.46 10.78
N ILE A 427 -6.28 26.37 11.03
CA ILE A 427 -7.28 26.32 12.09
C ILE A 427 -6.54 26.10 13.41
N SER A 428 -6.52 27.12 14.27
CA SER A 428 -5.91 27.06 15.61
C SER A 428 -6.95 27.13 16.73
N GLN A 429 -8.16 27.58 16.40
CA GLN A 429 -9.26 27.74 17.33
C GLN A 429 -10.60 27.33 16.69
N ILE A 430 -11.47 26.75 17.50
CA ILE A 430 -12.87 26.47 17.15
C ILE A 430 -13.77 27.09 18.21
N TRP A 431 -14.66 28.00 17.81
CA TRP A 431 -15.60 28.69 18.69
C TRP A 431 -17.00 28.14 18.47
N VAL A 432 -17.60 27.62 19.54
CA VAL A 432 -18.83 26.82 19.47
C VAL A 432 -19.97 27.53 20.20
N ALA A 433 -21.04 27.84 19.45
CA ALA A 433 -22.24 28.44 19.99
C ALA A 433 -23.07 27.42 20.80
N ALA A 434 -23.94 27.94 21.68
CA ALA A 434 -24.85 27.16 22.49
C ALA A 434 -25.60 26.10 21.67
N GLY A 435 -25.75 24.90 22.25
CA GLY A 435 -26.39 23.77 21.59
C GLY A 435 -25.82 22.43 22.03
N THR A 436 -26.44 21.37 21.51
CA THR A 436 -26.00 19.99 21.72
C THR A 436 -25.38 19.46 20.43
N TYR A 437 -24.13 19.01 20.53
CA TYR A 437 -23.35 18.47 19.43
C TYR A 437 -23.08 16.99 19.68
N MET A 438 -23.22 16.17 18.65
CA MET A 438 -22.96 14.74 18.67
C MET A 438 -21.73 14.44 17.80
N PRO A 439 -20.91 13.44 18.15
CA PRO A 439 -19.83 13.02 17.29
C PRO A 439 -20.41 12.31 16.07
N LEU A 440 -19.84 12.59 14.89
CA LEU A 440 -20.31 12.04 13.60
C LEU A 440 -19.32 11.08 12.95
N TYR A 441 -18.08 11.07 13.45
CA TYR A 441 -16.95 10.40 12.83
C TYR A 441 -16.18 9.56 13.84
N SER A 442 -15.76 8.39 13.39
CA SER A 442 -14.75 7.51 13.96
C SER A 442 -13.55 7.48 13.02
N LYS A 443 -12.43 6.89 13.46
CA LYS A 443 -11.27 6.69 12.57
C LYS A 443 -11.65 5.86 11.34
N ALA A 444 -12.56 4.91 11.49
CA ALA A 444 -12.99 4.00 10.43
C ALA A 444 -13.89 4.67 9.38
N ASN A 445 -14.48 5.83 9.66
CA ASN A 445 -15.50 6.43 8.81
C ASN A 445 -15.33 7.96 8.60
N ILE A 446 -14.12 8.51 8.81
CA ILE A 446 -13.88 9.97 8.83
C ILE A 446 -14.37 10.74 7.58
N ASN A 447 -14.62 10.04 6.48
CA ASN A 447 -15.10 10.60 5.21
C ASN A 447 -16.60 10.42 4.96
N CYS A 448 -17.28 9.62 5.78
CA CYS A 448 -18.67 9.23 5.58
C CYS A 448 -19.41 9.21 6.91
N ILE A 449 -20.29 10.19 7.09
CA ILE A 449 -21.11 10.35 8.30
C ILE A 449 -21.85 9.04 8.58
N ASN A 450 -21.60 8.47 9.75
CA ASN A 450 -22.39 7.41 10.32
C ASN A 450 -22.80 7.79 11.74
N ASN A 451 -23.98 8.36 11.90
CA ASN A 451 -24.49 8.85 13.19
C ASN A 451 -24.98 7.74 14.14
N THR A 452 -24.65 6.48 13.88
CA THR A 452 -24.98 5.32 14.73
C THR A 452 -23.75 4.54 15.18
N ASP A 453 -22.56 4.91 14.68
CA ASP A 453 -21.32 4.25 15.03
C ASP A 453 -20.86 4.64 16.44
N ARG A 454 -20.85 3.65 17.35
CA ARG A 454 -20.45 3.83 18.76
C ARG A 454 -18.98 4.22 18.93
N GLU A 455 -18.16 4.06 17.90
CA GLU A 455 -16.78 4.52 17.87
C GLU A 455 -16.65 6.01 17.56
N ASN A 456 -17.74 6.68 17.18
CA ASN A 456 -17.72 8.11 16.93
C ASN A 456 -17.26 8.88 18.17
N THR A 457 -16.36 9.83 17.98
CA THR A 457 -15.84 10.66 19.07
C THR A 457 -15.47 12.07 18.60
N PHE A 458 -15.45 13.02 19.53
CA PHE A 458 -14.76 14.28 19.32
C PHE A 458 -13.26 14.10 19.61
N GLU A 459 -12.49 13.83 18.56
CA GLU A 459 -11.03 13.70 18.65
C GLU A 459 -10.39 15.08 18.86
N LEU A 460 -9.58 15.23 19.92
CA LEU A 460 -8.78 16.43 20.13
C LEU A 460 -7.66 16.50 19.10
N VAL A 461 -7.61 17.61 18.36
CA VAL A 461 -6.63 17.84 17.29
C VAL A 461 -5.42 18.59 17.83
N ASN A 462 -4.23 18.15 17.38
CA ASN A 462 -2.95 18.73 17.79
C ASN A 462 -2.93 20.26 17.66
N ASN A 463 -2.68 20.96 18.77
CA ASN A 463 -2.60 22.43 18.87
C ASN A 463 -3.90 23.21 18.53
N VAL A 464 -5.08 22.56 18.56
CA VAL A 464 -6.36 23.24 18.31
C VAL A 464 -7.10 23.48 19.62
N LYS A 465 -7.48 24.73 19.87
CA LYS A 465 -8.26 25.11 21.06
C LYS A 465 -9.74 25.20 20.74
N ILE A 466 -10.58 24.60 21.57
CA ILE A 466 -12.01 24.48 21.36
C ILE A 466 -12.72 25.17 22.53
N TYR A 467 -13.53 26.19 22.21
CA TYR A 467 -14.18 27.05 23.19
C TYR A 467 -15.71 27.01 23.02
N GLY A 468 -16.43 26.59 24.05
CA GLY A 468 -17.89 26.64 24.15
C GLY A 468 -18.36 27.82 25.00
N GLY A 469 -19.63 28.18 24.96
CA GLY A 469 -20.19 29.28 25.73
C GLY A 469 -20.54 30.54 24.92
N PHE A 470 -20.60 30.44 23.60
CA PHE A 470 -20.93 31.55 22.70
C PHE A 470 -22.44 31.60 22.39
N ALA A 471 -22.99 32.80 22.23
CA ALA A 471 -24.33 33.04 21.67
C ALA A 471 -24.32 33.06 20.14
N GLY A 472 -23.14 33.19 19.52
CA GLY A 472 -22.98 33.24 18.07
C GLY A 472 -22.91 34.66 17.50
N THR A 473 -22.49 35.62 18.31
CA THR A 473 -22.36 37.04 17.90
C THR A 473 -21.05 37.69 18.39
N GLU A 474 -20.30 36.99 19.22
CA GLU A 474 -19.11 37.47 19.89
C GLU A 474 -17.93 37.65 18.92
N THR A 475 -17.11 38.65 19.20
CA THR A 475 -15.88 38.97 18.46
C THR A 475 -14.61 38.69 19.26
N LEU A 476 -14.72 38.51 20.58
CA LEU A 476 -13.61 38.26 21.50
C LEU A 476 -13.90 37.06 22.42
N LEU A 477 -12.85 36.31 22.78
CA LEU A 477 -12.97 35.09 23.59
C LEU A 477 -13.55 35.34 25.00
N ASN A 478 -13.31 36.53 25.57
CA ASN A 478 -13.80 36.91 26.90
C ASN A 478 -15.27 37.36 26.92
N GLN A 479 -15.95 37.43 25.78
CA GLN A 479 -17.38 37.75 25.70
C GLN A 479 -18.27 36.52 25.91
N ARG A 480 -17.69 35.31 25.94
CA ARG A 480 -18.40 34.07 26.24
C ARG A 480 -19.12 34.14 27.58
N ASN A 481 -20.30 33.54 27.62
CA ASN A 481 -21.05 33.32 28.86
C ASN A 481 -21.44 31.85 28.94
N ILE A 482 -20.61 31.06 29.62
CA ILE A 482 -20.76 29.59 29.70
C ILE A 482 -22.10 29.20 30.35
N THR A 483 -22.58 29.98 31.31
CA THR A 483 -23.85 29.72 32.00
C THR A 483 -25.06 30.06 31.13
N ALA A 484 -25.03 31.20 30.44
CA ALA A 484 -26.15 31.62 29.59
C ALA A 484 -26.22 30.85 28.26
N ASN A 485 -25.08 30.37 27.77
CA ASN A 485 -24.93 29.73 26.47
C ASN A 485 -24.38 28.30 26.62
N PRO A 486 -25.13 27.38 27.24
CA PRO A 486 -24.66 26.02 27.49
C PRO A 486 -24.30 25.32 26.18
N THR A 487 -23.08 24.78 26.13
CA THR A 487 -22.55 24.05 24.97
C THR A 487 -22.28 22.61 25.40
N ILE A 488 -22.95 21.65 24.78
CA ILE A 488 -23.01 20.27 25.23
C ILE A 488 -22.42 19.35 24.18
N LEU A 489 -21.44 18.54 24.56
CA LEU A 489 -20.95 17.39 23.79
C LEU A 489 -21.65 16.14 24.32
N SER A 490 -22.45 15.50 23.47
CA SER A 490 -23.32 14.39 23.86
C SER A 490 -22.99 13.14 23.06
N GLY A 491 -22.84 12.01 23.75
CA GLY A 491 -22.68 10.69 23.11
C GLY A 491 -23.98 10.00 22.68
N ASP A 492 -25.13 10.67 22.83
CA ASP A 492 -26.49 10.24 22.46
C ASP A 492 -26.71 10.11 20.94
N ILE A 493 -25.90 9.28 20.31
CA ILE A 493 -26.00 8.97 18.88
C ILE A 493 -27.09 7.90 18.64
N GLY A 494 -27.55 7.73 17.40
CA GLY A 494 -28.65 6.82 17.11
C GLY A 494 -30.00 7.29 17.65
N ASP A 495 -30.65 6.45 18.44
CA ASP A 495 -31.98 6.69 18.98
C ASP A 495 -31.91 7.56 20.25
N ALA A 496 -32.59 8.70 20.22
CA ALA A 496 -32.53 9.67 21.31
C ALA A 496 -32.90 9.07 22.67
N GLY A 497 -31.98 9.15 23.64
CA GLY A 497 -32.18 8.66 25.00
C GLY A 497 -32.00 7.15 25.19
N ASN A 498 -31.75 6.40 24.11
CA ASN A 498 -31.25 5.04 24.22
C ASN A 498 -29.78 5.12 24.65
N ASN A 499 -29.37 4.34 25.66
CA ASN A 499 -27.98 4.34 26.09
C ASN A 499 -27.16 3.24 25.39
N THR A 500 -27.81 2.26 24.75
CA THR A 500 -27.14 1.09 24.19
C THR A 500 -26.41 1.38 22.88
N ASP A 501 -26.81 2.44 22.19
CA ASP A 501 -26.20 3.01 20.99
C ASP A 501 -25.32 4.23 21.28
N ASN A 502 -25.29 4.74 22.52
CA ASN A 502 -24.36 5.82 22.87
C ASN A 502 -22.91 5.49 22.52
N CYS A 503 -22.18 6.51 22.06
CA CYS A 503 -20.76 6.35 21.78
C CYS A 503 -19.98 5.90 23.01
N PHE A 504 -18.93 5.09 22.82
CA PHE A 504 -18.10 4.62 23.92
C PHE A 504 -17.39 5.80 24.62
N HIS A 505 -16.80 6.69 23.83
CA HIS A 505 -16.06 7.85 24.31
C HIS A 505 -16.54 9.12 23.60
N VAL A 506 -17.13 10.05 24.35
CA VAL A 506 -17.63 11.32 23.77
C VAL A 506 -16.47 12.19 23.26
N VAL A 507 -15.36 12.24 24.00
CA VAL A 507 -14.16 12.99 23.66
C VAL A 507 -12.94 12.10 23.85
N VAL A 508 -12.02 12.11 22.90
CA VAL A 508 -10.74 11.40 23.00
C VAL A 508 -9.57 12.33 22.72
N GLY A 509 -8.60 12.36 23.61
CA GLY A 509 -7.26 12.89 23.35
C GLY A 509 -6.27 11.74 23.36
N ALA A 510 -5.75 11.37 22.19
CA ALA A 510 -4.85 10.23 22.03
C ALA A 510 -3.63 10.60 21.17
N GLY A 511 -2.46 10.20 21.63
CA GLY A 511 -1.17 10.59 21.03
C GLY A 511 -0.79 12.04 21.29
N ASN A 512 -0.03 12.64 20.38
CA ASN A 512 0.44 14.02 20.52
C ASN A 512 -0.67 15.01 20.14
N VAL A 513 -1.41 15.47 21.15
CA VAL A 513 -2.42 16.53 21.01
C VAL A 513 -1.87 17.94 21.31
N GLY A 514 -0.58 18.07 21.66
CA GLY A 514 0.10 19.35 21.82
C GLY A 514 -0.62 20.32 22.75
N LEU A 515 -0.88 21.54 22.25
CA LEU A 515 -1.58 22.62 22.96
C LEU A 515 -3.12 22.55 22.83
N ALA A 516 -3.68 21.38 22.52
CA ALA A 516 -5.12 21.22 22.45
C ALA A 516 -5.78 21.62 23.77
N GLU A 517 -6.90 22.35 23.69
CA GLU A 517 -7.66 22.80 24.85
C GLU A 517 -9.15 22.56 24.58
N LEU A 518 -9.88 22.02 25.55
CA LEU A 518 -11.35 21.94 25.52
C LEU A 518 -11.91 22.72 26.71
N ASN A 519 -12.65 23.80 26.45
CA ASN A 519 -13.00 24.77 27.49
C ASN A 519 -14.44 25.30 27.32
N GLY A 520 -15.24 25.22 28.39
CA GLY A 520 -16.61 25.73 28.41
C GLY A 520 -17.68 24.78 27.88
N PHE A 521 -17.48 23.46 28.06
CA PHE A 521 -18.41 22.42 27.61
C PHE A 521 -18.95 21.58 28.77
N THR A 522 -20.18 21.14 28.64
CA THR A 522 -20.72 19.97 29.36
C THR A 522 -20.50 18.73 28.48
N ILE A 523 -19.92 17.67 29.02
CA ILE A 523 -19.72 16.40 28.31
C ILE A 523 -20.63 15.35 28.95
N THR A 524 -21.44 14.65 28.17
CA THR A 524 -22.45 13.73 28.70
C THR A 524 -22.76 12.56 27.77
N LYS A 525 -23.43 11.54 28.31
CA LYS A 525 -23.99 10.40 27.56
C LYS A 525 -22.98 9.54 26.78
N GLY A 526 -21.77 9.36 27.30
CA GLY A 526 -20.91 8.24 26.87
C GLY A 526 -21.35 6.94 27.55
N ASN A 527 -21.25 5.81 26.85
CA ASN A 527 -21.52 4.49 27.41
C ASN A 527 -20.41 3.50 27.04
N ALA A 528 -19.33 3.50 27.81
CA ALA A 528 -18.23 2.54 27.65
C ALA A 528 -18.62 1.19 28.27
N VAL A 529 -18.68 0.15 27.43
CA VAL A 529 -18.80 -1.26 27.83
C VAL A 529 -17.58 -2.00 27.26
N PRO A 530 -17.14 -3.16 27.78
CA PRO A 530 -15.97 -3.85 27.23
C PRO A 530 -16.07 -4.04 25.71
N PHE A 531 -15.07 -3.56 24.98
CA PHE A 531 -15.01 -3.61 23.52
C PHE A 531 -13.58 -3.91 23.04
N SER A 532 -13.45 -4.36 21.79
CA SER A 532 -12.13 -4.64 21.19
C SER A 532 -11.30 -3.35 21.12
N PRO A 533 -10.00 -3.35 21.49
CA PRO A 533 -9.20 -2.13 21.50
C PRO A 533 -9.28 -1.36 20.19
N GLN A 534 -9.62 -0.07 20.29
CA GLN A 534 -9.62 0.86 19.15
C GLN A 534 -8.28 1.59 19.08
N PHE A 535 -7.87 2.11 17.93
CA PHE A 535 -6.59 2.79 17.80
C PHE A 535 -6.74 4.20 17.23
N ILE A 536 -6.53 5.23 18.07
CA ILE A 536 -6.53 6.64 17.62
C ILE A 536 -5.10 7.16 17.68
N ASN A 537 -4.62 7.73 16.56
CA ASN A 537 -3.23 8.20 16.39
C ASN A 537 -2.14 7.16 16.76
N GLY A 538 -2.43 5.87 16.54
CA GLY A 538 -1.53 4.76 16.86
C GLY A 538 -1.60 4.26 18.31
N PHE A 539 -2.44 4.86 19.16
CA PHE A 539 -2.60 4.49 20.57
C PHE A 539 -3.88 3.69 20.79
N ALA A 540 -3.76 2.57 21.51
CA ALA A 540 -4.89 1.74 21.87
C ALA A 540 -5.78 2.46 22.91
N ILE A 541 -7.08 2.53 22.61
CA ILE A 541 -8.16 3.03 23.47
C ILE A 541 -8.98 1.81 23.86
N LYS A 542 -9.08 1.55 25.17
CA LYS A 542 -9.78 0.40 25.74
C LYS A 542 -10.81 0.90 26.76
N ALA A 543 -11.96 0.24 26.81
CA ALA A 543 -12.73 0.16 28.04
C ALA A 543 -12.19 -1.04 28.83
N GLU A 544 -11.48 -0.79 29.93
CA GLU A 544 -11.12 -1.84 30.88
C GLU A 544 -12.35 -2.24 31.71
N GLU A 545 -12.39 -3.49 32.18
CA GLU A 545 -13.44 -4.04 33.06
C GLU A 545 -13.57 -3.30 34.40
#